data_AF-S6HJS4-F1
#
_entry.id   AF-S6HJS4-F1
#
_cell.length_a   1.000
_cell.length_b   1.000
_cell.length_c   1.000
_cell.angle_alpha   90.00
_cell.angle_beta   90.00
_cell.angle_gamma   90.00
#
_symmetry.space_group_name_H-M   'P 1'
#
loop_
_entity.id
_entity.type
_entity.pdbx_description
1 polymer ?
#
loop_
_entity_poly.entity_id
_entity_poly.type
_entity_poly.pdbx_seq_one_letter_code
_entity_poly.pdbx_strand_id
1 'polypeptide(L)'
;NGLVAEAPVINAFSVRLATRSGKVSRQTYDFQQPGLDMLASAKLADGRVDLEDYQYPAPFNDRQIGARQAQTVLERHRSDYQLASGQSDQPALLSG
;
A
#
# COMPACT_ATOMS: atom_id res chain seq x y z
N ASN A 1 4.07 14.63 -43.65
CA ASN A 1 2.83 15.03 -42.95
C ASN A 1 2.24 13.79 -42.30
N GLY A 2 2.46 13.63 -40.99
CA GLY A 2 2.07 12.42 -40.24
C GLY A 2 0.57 12.40 -39.95
N LEU A 3 -0.01 11.20 -39.97
CA LEU A 3 -1.42 10.93 -39.68
C LEU A 3 -1.72 11.30 -38.22
N VAL A 4 -2.48 12.38 -38.02
CA VAL A 4 -3.06 12.76 -36.72
C VAL A 4 -4.33 11.95 -36.53
N ALA A 5 -4.57 11.44 -35.33
CA ALA A 5 -5.80 10.71 -35.02
C ALA A 5 -7.02 11.63 -35.14
N GLU A 6 -8.13 11.12 -35.68
CA GLU A 6 -9.36 11.91 -35.89
C GLU A 6 -10.12 12.21 -34.58
N ALA A 7 -9.79 11.51 -33.49
CA ALA A 7 -10.39 11.67 -32.17
C ALA A 7 -9.32 11.54 -31.07
N PRO A 8 -9.56 12.06 -29.84
CA PRO A 8 -8.62 11.90 -28.74
C PRO A 8 -8.42 10.42 -28.36
N VAL A 9 -7.17 10.02 -28.16
CA VAL A 9 -6.72 8.64 -27.94
C VAL A 9 -5.74 8.53 -26.77
N ILE A 10 -5.63 7.33 -26.21
CA ILE A 10 -4.48 6.95 -25.38
C ILE A 10 -3.40 6.45 -26.35
N ASN A 11 -2.31 7.19 -26.46
CA ASN A 11 -1.24 6.90 -27.43
C ASN A 11 -0.14 5.99 -26.86
N ALA A 12 -0.04 5.87 -25.54
CA ALA A 12 0.81 4.91 -24.85
C ALA A 12 0.13 4.41 -23.57
N PHE A 13 0.31 3.12 -23.27
CA PHE A 13 -0.20 2.49 -22.05
C PHE A 13 0.79 1.43 -21.57
N SER A 14 1.08 1.42 -20.28
CA SER A 14 1.99 0.46 -19.65
C SER A 14 1.52 0.09 -18.26
N VAL A 15 1.94 -1.09 -17.80
CA VAL A 15 1.67 -1.58 -16.44
C VAL A 15 2.99 -2.01 -15.82
N ARG A 16 3.22 -1.57 -14.58
CA ARG A 16 4.39 -1.95 -13.78
C ARG A 16 3.94 -2.75 -12.55
N LEU A 17 4.68 -3.82 -12.26
CA LEU A 17 4.60 -4.54 -10.99
C LEU A 17 5.80 -4.19 -10.10
N ALA A 18 5.57 -4.04 -8.80
CA ALA A 18 6.60 -3.71 -7.83
C ALA A 18 6.60 -4.71 -6.67
N THR A 19 7.78 -5.16 -6.23
CA THR A 19 7.89 -5.91 -4.98
C THR A 19 7.53 -5.00 -3.80
N ARG A 20 6.58 -5.43 -2.97
CA ARG A 20 6.05 -4.67 -1.83
C ARG A 20 5.74 -5.61 -0.66
N SER A 21 5.81 -5.07 0.56
CA SER A 21 5.46 -5.82 1.77
C SER A 21 4.03 -6.35 1.71
N GLY A 22 3.87 -7.62 2.07
CA GLY A 22 2.57 -8.31 2.19
C GLY A 22 2.09 -8.42 3.64
N LYS A 23 2.94 -8.04 4.60
CA LYS A 23 2.63 -8.02 6.02
C LYS A 23 3.26 -6.81 6.69
N VAL A 24 2.54 -6.23 7.64
CA VAL A 24 3.00 -5.16 8.51
C VAL A 24 2.77 -5.61 9.95
N SER A 25 3.82 -5.56 10.76
CA SER A 25 3.80 -5.89 12.18
C SER A 25 4.35 -4.72 12.99
N ARG A 26 3.65 -4.40 14.07
CA ARG A 26 3.98 -3.29 14.96
C ARG A 26 3.95 -3.82 16.38
N GLN A 27 5.09 -3.77 17.05
CA GLN A 27 5.24 -4.22 18.43
C GLN A 27 5.56 -3.03 19.33
N THR A 28 5.00 -3.05 20.53
CA THR A 28 5.29 -2.04 21.57
C THR A 28 5.36 -2.74 22.92
N TYR A 29 5.68 -2.01 23.98
CA TYR A 29 5.72 -2.52 25.34
C TYR A 29 4.87 -1.63 26.25
N ASP A 30 3.95 -2.24 26.99
CA ASP A 30 3.17 -1.54 28.02
C ASP A 30 3.82 -1.78 29.39
N PHE A 31 4.44 -0.74 29.96
CA PHE A 31 5.05 -0.81 31.28
C PHE A 31 4.04 -1.03 32.41
N GLN A 32 2.77 -0.65 32.22
CA GLN A 32 1.70 -0.89 33.18
C GLN A 32 1.18 -2.32 33.09
N GLN A 33 1.30 -2.96 31.92
CA GLN A 33 0.86 -4.33 31.66
C GLN A 33 1.97 -5.14 30.97
N PRO A 34 3.09 -5.40 31.65
CA PRO A 34 4.30 -5.96 31.04
C PRO A 34 4.14 -7.39 30.48
N GLY A 35 3.14 -8.13 30.95
CA GLY A 35 2.82 -9.47 30.46
C GLY A 35 1.93 -9.50 29.21
N LEU A 36 1.41 -8.35 28.77
CA LEU A 36 0.54 -8.26 27.61
C LEU A 36 1.40 -8.18 26.33
N ASP A 37 1.24 -9.13 25.42
CA ASP A 37 1.82 -9.01 24.08
C ASP A 37 1.12 -7.88 23.32
N MET A 38 1.81 -6.81 22.99
CA MET A 38 1.20 -5.68 22.30
C MET A 38 1.33 -5.79 20.77
N LEU A 39 1.61 -6.98 20.22
CA LEU A 39 1.80 -7.14 18.78
C LEU A 39 0.48 -6.88 18.04
N ALA A 40 0.53 -5.94 17.10
CA ALA A 40 -0.53 -5.66 16.16
C ALA A 40 -0.01 -5.89 14.72
N SER A 41 -0.82 -6.52 13.87
CA SER A 41 -0.41 -6.81 12.49
C SER A 41 -1.56 -6.74 11.50
N ALA A 42 -1.20 -6.50 10.24
CA ALA A 42 -2.06 -6.60 9.06
C ALA A 42 -1.32 -7.39 7.97
N LYS A 43 -2.05 -8.17 7.18
CA LYS A 43 -1.48 -8.95 6.07
C LYS A 43 -2.45 -9.01 4.89
N LEU A 44 -1.93 -9.34 3.71
CA LEU A 44 -2.75 -9.57 2.53
C LEU A 44 -3.80 -10.68 2.78
N ALA A 45 -4.98 -10.50 2.19
CA ALA A 45 -6.11 -11.43 2.35
C ALA A 45 -5.81 -12.82 1.76
N ASP A 46 -4.98 -12.89 0.71
CA ASP A 46 -4.53 -14.13 0.10
C ASP A 46 -3.41 -14.83 0.90
N GLY A 47 -2.97 -14.23 2.02
CA GLY A 47 -1.95 -14.78 2.89
C GLY A 47 -0.52 -14.69 2.35
N ARG A 48 -0.27 -14.07 1.19
CA ARG A 48 1.10 -13.89 0.70
C ARG A 48 1.89 -12.93 1.58
N VAL A 49 3.08 -13.36 1.97
CA VAL A 49 4.05 -12.55 2.73
C VAL A 49 5.39 -12.64 2.02
N ASP A 50 5.50 -11.93 0.89
CA ASP A 50 6.77 -11.85 0.15
C ASP A 50 7.82 -11.09 0.97
N LEU A 51 7.39 -10.04 1.69
CA LEU A 51 8.18 -9.23 2.60
C LEU A 51 7.31 -8.79 3.79
N GLU A 52 7.91 -8.72 4.99
CA GLU A 52 7.29 -8.20 6.20
C GLU A 52 7.96 -6.90 6.64
N ASP A 53 7.16 -5.86 6.87
CA ASP A 53 7.56 -4.62 7.53
C ASP A 53 7.30 -4.74 9.04
N TYR A 54 8.35 -4.97 9.82
CA TYR A 54 8.28 -5.07 11.27
C TYR A 54 8.88 -3.83 11.94
N GLN A 55 8.23 -3.29 12.97
CA GLN A 55 8.74 -2.15 13.73
C GLN A 55 8.55 -2.32 15.25
N TYR A 56 9.60 -1.99 16.00
CA TYR A 56 9.61 -1.87 17.46
C TYR A 56 10.57 -0.74 17.91
N PRO A 57 10.21 0.07 18.91
CA PRO A 57 8.87 0.21 19.46
C PRO A 57 7.97 0.98 18.48
N ALA A 58 6.72 0.55 18.36
CA ALA A 58 5.70 1.22 17.57
C ALA A 58 4.88 2.18 18.45
N PRO A 59 4.46 3.35 17.91
CA PRO A 59 3.80 4.40 18.69
C PRO A 59 2.30 4.13 18.88
N PHE A 60 1.97 3.15 19.73
CA PHE A 60 0.62 2.95 20.24
C PHE A 60 0.66 2.33 21.65
N ASN A 61 -0.44 2.46 22.38
CA ASN A 61 -0.68 1.83 23.68
C ASN A 61 -2.00 1.04 23.70
N ASP A 62 -2.70 1.00 22.57
CA ASP A 62 -3.94 0.24 22.37
C ASP A 62 -3.77 -0.64 21.13
N ARG A 63 -4.03 -1.95 21.28
CA ARG A 63 -3.81 -2.93 20.20
C ARG A 63 -4.75 -2.71 19.00
N GLN A 64 -5.96 -2.18 19.21
CA GLN A 64 -6.89 -1.86 18.11
C GLN A 64 -6.42 -0.64 17.31
N ILE A 65 -5.81 0.35 17.98
CA ILE A 65 -5.11 1.45 17.30
C ILE A 65 -3.94 0.90 16.49
N GLY A 66 -3.10 0.06 17.10
CA GLY A 66 -1.97 -0.58 16.41
C GLY A 66 -2.39 -1.39 15.18
N ALA A 67 -3.51 -2.11 15.25
CA ALA A 67 -4.03 -2.89 14.13
C ALA A 67 -4.49 -2.01 12.96
N ARG A 68 -5.19 -0.90 13.26
CA ARG A 68 -5.59 0.08 12.23
C ARG A 68 -4.38 0.76 11.58
N GLN A 69 -3.37 1.13 12.37
CA GLN A 69 -2.12 1.69 11.83
C GLN A 69 -1.40 0.69 10.92
N ALA A 70 -1.29 -0.58 11.33
CA ALA A 70 -0.69 -1.63 10.51
C ALA A 70 -1.46 -1.82 9.18
N GLN A 71 -2.79 -1.78 9.23
CA GLN A 71 -3.65 -1.86 8.05
C GLN A 71 -3.41 -0.68 7.08
N THR A 72 -3.42 0.56 7.58
CA THR A 72 -3.15 1.75 6.75
C THR A 72 -1.77 1.71 6.10
N VAL A 73 -0.74 1.26 6.83
CA VAL A 73 0.60 1.12 6.26
C VAL A 73 0.64 0.01 5.20
N LEU A 74 -0.03 -1.11 5.42
CA LEU A 74 -0.13 -2.18 4.43
C LEU A 74 -0.81 -1.68 3.16
N GLU A 75 -1.94 -0.98 3.27
CA GLU A 75 -2.65 -0.38 2.13
C GLU A 75 -1.74 0.59 1.36
N ARG A 76 -0.98 1.43 2.07
CA ARG A 76 -0.01 2.33 1.46
C ARG A 76 1.09 1.57 0.72
N HIS A 77 1.67 0.52 1.30
CA HIS A 77 2.66 -0.34 0.63
C HIS A 77 2.09 -0.99 -0.63
N ARG A 78 0.80 -1.33 -0.64
CA ARG A 78 0.14 -2.01 -1.76
C ARG A 78 -0.41 -1.07 -2.83
N SER A 79 -0.51 0.23 -2.54
CA SER A 79 -1.09 1.23 -3.44
C SER A 79 -0.46 1.29 -4.82
N ASP A 80 0.84 1.01 -4.94
CA ASP A 80 1.58 1.02 -6.20
C ASP A 80 2.17 -0.35 -6.58
N TYR A 81 1.69 -1.44 -5.96
CA TYR A 81 2.09 -2.80 -6.32
C TYR A 81 1.86 -3.10 -7.79
N GLN A 82 0.71 -2.68 -8.31
CA GLN A 82 0.34 -2.77 -9.73
C GLN A 82 -0.15 -1.40 -10.18
N LEU A 83 0.70 -0.69 -10.92
CA LEU A 83 0.42 0.66 -11.36
C LEU A 83 0.34 0.69 -12.88
N ALA A 84 -0.80 1.15 -13.40
CA ALA A 84 -0.96 1.48 -14.81
C ALA A 84 -0.59 2.93 -15.06
N SER A 85 -0.01 3.23 -16.21
CA SER A 85 0.34 4.58 -16.64
C SER A 85 0.11 4.73 -18.13
N GLY A 86 -0.41 5.88 -18.56
CA GLY A 86 -0.69 6.16 -19.95
C GLY A 86 -0.47 7.61 -20.32
N GLN A 87 -0.29 7.84 -21.62
CA GLN A 87 -0.22 9.16 -22.22
C GLN A 87 -1.38 9.31 -23.20
N SER A 88 -2.06 10.46 -23.16
CA SER A 88 -3.27 10.70 -23.93
C SER A 88 -3.46 12.19 -24.19
N ASP A 89 -4.09 12.52 -25.30
CA ASP A 89 -4.61 13.85 -25.63
C ASP A 89 -6.10 14.01 -25.26
N GLN A 90 -6.70 13.04 -24.56
CA GLN A 90 -8.08 13.09 -24.07
C GLN A 90 -8.22 14.12 -22.93
N PRO A 91 -8.89 15.26 -23.14
CA PRO A 91 -9.00 16.33 -22.14
C PRO A 91 -9.88 15.98 -20.93
N ALA A 92 -10.73 14.95 -21.03
CA ALA A 92 -11.60 14.53 -19.93
C ALA A 92 -10.90 13.65 -18.87
N LEU A 93 -9.67 13.19 -19.13
CA LEU A 93 -8.90 12.40 -18.15
C LEU A 93 -8.27 13.32 -17.09
N LEU A 94 -8.68 13.14 -15.84
CA LEU A 94 -8.23 13.91 -14.68
C LEU A 94 -7.85 12.97 -13.54
N SER A 95 -7.04 13.45 -12.59
CA SER A 95 -6.83 12.74 -11.33
C SER A 95 -8.12 12.78 -10.50
N GLY A 96 -8.52 11.62 -9.97
CA GLY A 96 -9.59 11.50 -8.99
C GLY A 96 -9.18 11.88 -7.58
#